data_AF-A0A349Y1K3-F1
#
_entry.id   AF-A0A349Y1K3-F1
#
_cell.length_a   1.000
_cell.length_b   1.000
_cell.length_c   1.000
_cell.angle_alpha   90.00
_cell.angle_beta   90.00
_cell.angle_gamma   90.00
#
_symmetry.space_group_name_H-M   'P 1'
#
loop_
_entity.id
_entity.type
_entity.pdbx_description
1 polymer ?
#
loop_
_entity_poly.entity_id
_entity_poly.type
_entity_poly.pdbx_seq_one_letter_code
_entity_poly.pdbx_strand_id
1 'polypeptide(L)'
;MNNATDTPLLQAANDDLAAHAIVANLHRAIQHRMDRDSQAHGRFSRAYIAELFDIGRTISPACRPHQVDSEWITARRSWLDTVLGEHPLDRRDAQLTAARHAADGFLLRACVLGCDATPEAATERVRDALIAMTRPPH
;
A
#
# COMPACT_ATOMS: atom_id res chain seq x y z
N MET A 1 43.66 7.13 -5.63
CA MET A 1 42.78 6.50 -6.63
C MET A 1 41.67 5.80 -5.88
N ASN A 2 40.69 6.56 -5.37
CA ASN A 2 39.58 6.02 -4.59
C ASN A 2 38.25 6.56 -5.16
N ASN A 3 37.19 5.76 -4.99
CA ASN A 3 35.77 6.14 -5.07
C ASN A 3 35.05 6.08 -6.43
N ALA A 4 35.09 4.93 -7.11
CA ALA A 4 34.10 4.63 -8.16
C ALA A 4 33.23 3.40 -7.84
N THR A 5 33.66 2.51 -6.94
CA THR A 5 33.03 1.20 -6.73
C THR A 5 32.07 1.14 -5.53
N ASP A 6 32.21 2.02 -4.55
CA ASP A 6 31.38 2.00 -3.32
C ASP A 6 30.04 2.75 -3.48
N THR A 7 29.95 3.66 -4.45
CA THR A 7 28.77 4.52 -4.66
C THR A 7 27.49 3.75 -5.01
N PRO A 8 27.48 2.75 -5.93
CA PRO A 8 26.25 2.03 -6.27
C PRO A 8 25.79 1.06 -5.18
N LEU A 9 26.70 0.48 -4.39
CA LEU A 9 26.34 -0.38 -3.25
C LEU A 9 25.75 0.43 -2.09
N LEU A 10 26.32 1.60 -1.81
CA LEU A 10 25.78 2.53 -0.81
C LEU A 10 24.41 3.09 -1.22
N GLN A 11 24.22 3.36 -2.52
CA GLN A 11 22.92 3.80 -3.04
C GLN A 11 21.86 2.70 -2.88
N ALA A 12 22.15 1.46 -3.30
CA ALA A 12 21.22 0.34 -3.13
C ALA A 12 20.89 0.06 -1.65
N ALA A 13 21.86 0.17 -0.74
CA ALA A 13 21.61 0.02 0.69
C ALA A 13 20.72 1.16 1.26
N ASN A 14 20.87 2.38 0.76
CA ASN A 14 20.02 3.51 1.16
C ASN A 14 18.59 3.36 0.62
N ASP A 15 18.45 2.89 -0.62
CA ASP A 15 17.15 2.66 -1.25
C ASP A 15 16.39 1.52 -0.55
N ASP A 16 17.07 0.44 -0.19
CA ASP A 16 16.51 -0.65 0.61
C ASP A 16 16.08 -0.17 2.02
N LEU A 17 16.90 0.63 2.69
CA LEU A 17 16.55 1.22 3.98
C LEU A 17 15.32 2.14 3.89
N ALA A 18 15.23 2.93 2.82
CA ALA A 18 14.08 3.79 2.55
C ALA A 18 12.81 2.95 2.32
N ALA A 19 12.88 1.89 1.52
CA ALA A 19 11.77 0.97 1.29
C ALA A 19 11.25 0.37 2.60
N HIS A 20 12.15 -0.12 3.48
CA HIS A 20 11.78 -0.67 4.78
C HIS A 20 11.14 0.38 5.71
N ALA A 21 11.64 1.61 5.70
CA ALA A 21 11.07 2.70 6.49
C ALA A 21 9.64 3.04 6.05
N ILE A 22 9.39 3.07 4.72
CA ILE A 22 8.04 3.29 4.19
C ILE A 22 7.12 2.14 4.60
N VAL A 23 7.58 0.89 4.57
CA VAL A 23 6.78 -0.29 4.97
C VAL A 23 6.43 -0.22 6.45
N ALA A 24 7.39 0.14 7.31
CA ALA A 24 7.16 0.29 8.74
C ALA A 24 6.13 1.39 9.06
N ASN A 25 6.17 2.51 8.33
CA ASN A 25 5.19 3.58 8.47
C ASN A 25 3.79 3.14 8.00
N LEU A 26 3.70 2.46 6.86
CA LEU A 26 2.46 1.86 6.37
C LEU A 26 1.87 0.88 7.41
N HIS A 27 2.70 -0.01 7.96
CA HIS A 27 2.26 -0.96 8.98
C HIS A 27 1.70 -0.25 10.21
N ARG A 28 2.41 0.75 10.74
CA ARG A 28 1.95 1.52 11.91
C ARG A 28 0.61 2.22 11.65
N ALA A 29 0.44 2.83 10.49
CA ALA A 29 -0.80 3.50 10.12
C ALA A 29 -1.98 2.53 10.02
N ILE A 30 -1.75 1.33 9.46
CA ILE A 30 -2.74 0.26 9.39
C ILE A 30 -3.13 -0.23 10.78
N GLN A 31 -2.16 -0.49 11.66
CA GLN A 31 -2.44 -0.91 13.04
C GLN A 31 -3.32 0.12 13.76
N HIS A 32 -2.97 1.41 13.68
CA HIS A 32 -3.79 2.47 14.28
C HIS A 32 -5.23 2.53 13.76
N ARG A 33 -5.47 2.17 12.49
CA ARG A 33 -6.82 2.05 11.94
C ARG A 33 -7.54 0.82 12.46
N MET A 34 -6.84 -0.31 12.53
CA MET A 34 -7.39 -1.56 13.05
C MET A 34 -7.81 -1.44 14.52
N ASP A 35 -7.05 -0.71 15.33
CA ASP A 35 -7.39 -0.44 16.74
C ASP A 35 -8.73 0.28 16.91
N ARG A 36 -9.15 1.05 15.89
CA ARG A 36 -10.39 1.84 15.89
C ARG A 36 -11.56 1.13 15.20
N ASP A 37 -11.31 0.01 14.52
CA ASP A 37 -12.33 -0.73 13.80
C ASP A 37 -12.84 -1.91 14.65
N SER A 38 -14.07 -1.80 15.14
CA SER A 38 -14.67 -2.86 15.97
C SER A 38 -15.05 -4.10 15.16
N GLN A 39 -15.25 -4.00 13.84
CA GLN A 39 -15.64 -5.13 13.02
C GLN A 39 -14.41 -6.02 12.77
N ALA A 40 -14.50 -7.30 13.16
CA ALA A 40 -13.38 -8.23 13.04
C ALA A 40 -13.21 -8.73 11.60
N HIS A 41 -14.30 -9.01 10.90
CA HIS A 41 -14.23 -9.51 9.52
C HIS A 41 -13.70 -8.41 8.59
N GLY A 42 -12.65 -8.73 7.82
CA GLY A 42 -12.07 -7.84 6.82
C GLY A 42 -11.34 -6.63 7.42
N ARG A 43 -11.08 -6.62 8.73
CA ARG A 43 -10.51 -5.46 9.45
C ARG A 43 -9.18 -5.02 8.88
N PHE A 44 -8.27 -5.98 8.71
CA PHE A 44 -6.95 -5.71 8.13
C PHE A 44 -7.10 -5.19 6.70
N SER A 45 -7.90 -5.88 5.88
CA SER A 45 -8.12 -5.49 4.48
C SER A 45 -8.69 -4.09 4.35
N ARG A 46 -9.64 -3.72 5.22
CA ARG A 46 -10.27 -2.41 5.24
C ARG A 46 -9.28 -1.31 5.61
N ALA A 47 -8.48 -1.54 6.64
CA ALA A 47 -7.42 -0.63 7.06
C ALA A 47 -6.37 -0.46 5.96
N TYR A 48 -5.93 -1.56 5.34
CA TYR A 48 -5.00 -1.57 4.21
C TYR A 48 -5.52 -0.75 3.03
N ILE A 49 -6.75 -1.01 2.58
CA ILE A 49 -7.39 -0.28 1.48
C ILE A 49 -7.46 1.22 1.81
N ALA A 50 -7.96 1.58 3.00
CA ALA A 50 -8.06 2.98 3.39
C ALA A 50 -6.71 3.69 3.37
N GLU A 51 -5.66 3.03 3.86
CA GLU A 51 -4.31 3.60 3.92
C GLU A 51 -3.68 3.76 2.53
N LEU A 52 -3.85 2.78 1.63
CA LEU A 52 -3.34 2.90 0.26
C LEU A 52 -3.98 4.07 -0.50
N PHE A 53 -5.27 4.31 -0.28
CA PHE A 53 -5.94 5.47 -0.87
C PHE A 53 -5.44 6.79 -0.29
N ASP A 54 -5.19 6.85 1.02
CA ASP A 54 -4.65 8.04 1.67
C ASP A 54 -3.22 8.35 1.19
N ILE A 55 -2.35 7.33 1.08
CA ILE A 55 -1.02 7.48 0.50
C ILE A 55 -1.10 7.95 -0.96
N GLY A 56 -1.92 7.29 -1.79
CA GLY A 56 -2.03 7.63 -3.22
C GLY A 56 -2.49 9.07 -3.47
N ARG A 57 -3.29 9.66 -2.57
CA ARG A 57 -3.69 11.08 -2.63
C ARG A 57 -2.56 12.05 -2.32
N THR A 58 -1.48 11.61 -1.70
CA THR A 58 -0.30 12.46 -1.38
C THR A 58 0.81 12.39 -2.42
N ILE A 59 0.73 11.47 -3.38
CA ILE A 59 1.77 11.30 -4.41
C ILE A 59 1.63 12.42 -5.44
N SER A 60 2.44 13.46 -5.27
CA SER A 60 2.48 14.61 -6.17
C SER A 60 2.87 14.21 -7.60
N PRO A 61 2.23 14.80 -8.63
CA PRO A 61 2.67 14.66 -10.02
C PRO A 61 4.12 15.11 -10.26
N ALA A 62 4.65 16.02 -9.43
CA ALA A 62 6.04 16.49 -9.51
C ALA A 62 7.05 15.48 -8.95
N CYS A 63 6.59 14.53 -8.14
CA CYS A 63 7.40 13.49 -7.51
C CYS A 63 7.30 12.15 -8.26
N ARG A 64 6.79 12.14 -9.51
CA ARG A 64 6.65 10.93 -10.32
C ARG A 64 7.99 10.21 -10.47
N PRO A 65 8.19 9.05 -9.84
CA PRO A 65 9.31 8.22 -10.22
C PRO A 65 8.99 7.71 -11.64
N HIS A 66 9.86 8.00 -12.61
CA HIS A 66 9.69 7.56 -14.02
C HIS A 66 9.70 6.02 -14.15
N GLN A 67 10.16 5.34 -13.10
CA GLN A 67 9.98 3.92 -12.86
C GLN A 67 9.16 3.75 -11.60
N VAL A 68 8.25 2.79 -11.62
CA VAL A 68 7.68 2.30 -10.38
C VAL A 68 8.83 1.70 -9.57
N ASP A 69 9.16 2.30 -8.42
CA ASP A 69 10.23 1.83 -7.55
C ASP A 69 9.98 0.37 -7.18
N SER A 70 10.80 -0.51 -7.78
CA SER A 70 10.65 -1.95 -7.66
C SER A 70 10.98 -2.43 -6.25
N GLU A 71 11.81 -1.70 -5.52
CA GLU A 71 12.26 -2.11 -4.18
C GLU A 71 11.14 -1.90 -3.17
N TRP A 72 10.53 -0.70 -3.14
CA TRP A 72 9.35 -0.44 -2.31
C TRP A 72 8.21 -1.44 -2.58
N ILE A 73 7.91 -1.72 -3.86
CA ILE A 73 6.85 -2.68 -4.19
C ILE A 73 7.19 -4.08 -3.69
N THR A 74 8.43 -4.52 -3.89
CA THR A 74 8.87 -5.85 -3.47
C THR A 74 8.83 -5.96 -1.95
N ALA A 75 9.33 -4.95 -1.23
CA ALA A 75 9.27 -4.86 0.22
C ALA A 75 7.81 -4.88 0.73
N ARG A 76 6.91 -4.09 0.13
CA ARG A 76 5.48 -4.09 0.48
C ARG A 76 4.82 -5.46 0.26
N ARG A 77 5.11 -6.12 -0.87
CA ARG A 77 4.53 -7.45 -1.16
C ARG A 77 5.01 -8.49 -0.17
N SER A 78 6.32 -8.53 0.11
CA SER A 78 6.91 -9.42 1.12
C SER A 78 6.27 -9.20 2.50
N TRP A 79 6.18 -7.93 2.92
CA TRP A 79 5.53 -7.55 4.17
C TRP A 79 4.05 -7.94 4.21
N LEU A 80 3.29 -7.72 3.14
CA LEU A 80 1.87 -8.06 3.07
C LEU A 80 1.68 -9.58 3.24
N ASP A 81 2.52 -10.39 2.63
CA ASP A 81 2.48 -11.86 2.76
C ASP A 81 2.76 -12.32 4.19
N THR A 82 3.70 -11.66 4.89
CA THR A 82 3.99 -11.89 6.31
C THR A 82 2.80 -11.51 7.18
N VAL A 83 2.28 -10.29 7.05
CA VAL A 83 1.18 -9.78 7.88
C VAL A 83 -0.11 -10.56 7.66
N LEU A 84 -0.40 -10.99 6.44
CA LEU A 84 -1.55 -11.87 6.16
C LEU A 84 -1.41 -13.25 6.84
N GLY A 85 -0.20 -13.66 7.24
CA GLY A 85 0.00 -14.81 8.12
C GLY A 85 -0.68 -14.65 9.49
N GLU A 86 -0.76 -13.42 10.00
CA GLU A 86 -1.40 -13.06 11.28
C GLU A 86 -2.92 -12.86 11.14
N HIS A 87 -3.42 -12.75 9.91
CA HIS A 87 -4.83 -12.53 9.59
C HIS A 87 -5.40 -13.65 8.68
N PRO A 88 -5.50 -14.89 9.17
CA PRO A 88 -5.82 -16.05 8.33
C PRO A 88 -7.22 -16.02 7.70
N LEU A 89 -8.18 -15.34 8.33
CA LEU A 89 -9.53 -15.15 7.76
C LEU A 89 -9.46 -14.21 6.56
N ASP A 90 -8.82 -13.05 6.71
CA ASP A 90 -8.59 -12.09 5.63
C ASP A 90 -7.77 -12.69 4.47
N ARG A 91 -6.80 -13.55 4.78
CA ARG A 91 -5.93 -14.20 3.79
C ARG A 91 -6.69 -15.15 2.87
N ARG A 92 -7.64 -15.93 3.41
CA ARG A 92 -8.34 -17.00 2.67
C ARG A 92 -9.55 -16.48 1.89
N ASP A 93 -10.03 -15.30 2.24
CA ASP A 93 -11.20 -14.71 1.60
C ASP A 93 -10.84 -14.13 0.23
N ALA A 94 -11.47 -14.67 -0.82
CA ALA A 94 -11.24 -14.27 -2.20
C ALA A 94 -11.75 -12.84 -2.49
N GLN A 95 -12.84 -12.43 -1.85
CA GLN A 95 -13.41 -11.09 -2.00
C GLN A 95 -12.49 -10.05 -1.36
N LEU A 96 -11.96 -10.33 -0.17
CA LEU A 96 -10.97 -9.48 0.49
C LEU A 96 -9.67 -9.40 -0.33
N THR A 97 -9.24 -10.51 -0.92
CA THR A 97 -8.07 -10.54 -1.81
C THR A 97 -8.27 -9.67 -3.05
N ALA A 98 -9.43 -9.78 -3.71
CA ALA A 98 -9.77 -8.95 -4.86
C ALA A 98 -9.79 -7.45 -4.49
N ALA A 99 -10.34 -7.10 -3.33
CA ALA A 99 -10.40 -5.72 -2.86
C ALA A 99 -9.00 -5.14 -2.58
N ARG A 100 -8.10 -5.92 -1.97
CA ARG A 100 -6.69 -5.52 -1.76
C ARG A 100 -5.96 -5.31 -3.09
N HIS A 101 -6.12 -6.21 -4.05
CA HIS A 101 -5.50 -6.06 -5.38
C HIS A 101 -6.02 -4.84 -6.15
N ALA A 102 -7.31 -4.51 -6.04
CA ALA A 102 -7.84 -3.29 -6.63
C ALA A 102 -7.23 -2.03 -5.99
N ALA A 103 -7.04 -2.03 -4.66
CA ALA A 103 -6.35 -0.94 -3.96
C ALA A 103 -4.86 -0.85 -4.33
N ASP A 104 -4.17 -1.98 -4.54
CA ASP A 104 -2.81 -1.99 -5.08
C ASP A 104 -2.77 -1.32 -6.46
N GLY A 105 -3.72 -1.64 -7.34
CA GLY A 105 -3.85 -1.01 -8.66
C GLY A 105 -4.03 0.51 -8.58
N PHE A 106 -4.82 0.99 -7.61
CA PHE A 106 -4.97 2.42 -7.34
C PHE A 106 -3.63 3.08 -6.96
N LEU A 107 -2.89 2.48 -6.01
CA LEU A 107 -1.59 3.00 -5.58
C LEU A 107 -0.59 3.01 -6.74
N LEU A 108 -0.50 1.93 -7.51
CA LEU A 108 0.40 1.83 -8.68
C LEU A 108 0.11 2.93 -9.70
N ARG A 109 -1.17 3.16 -9.97
CA ARG A 109 -1.61 4.25 -10.85
C ARG A 109 -1.19 5.62 -10.31
N ALA A 110 -1.37 5.86 -9.01
CA ALA A 110 -0.96 7.11 -8.37
C ALA A 110 0.57 7.31 -8.45
N CYS A 111 1.37 6.26 -8.29
CA CYS A 111 2.81 6.33 -8.49
C CYS A 111 3.19 6.77 -9.92
N VAL A 112 2.47 6.27 -10.94
CA VAL A 112 2.78 6.56 -12.36
C VAL A 112 2.25 7.92 -12.80
N LEU A 113 1.01 8.26 -12.43
CA LEU A 113 0.30 9.41 -12.99
C LEU A 113 0.20 10.60 -12.00
N GLY A 114 0.48 10.38 -10.72
CA GLY A 114 0.21 11.31 -9.62
C GLY A 114 -1.24 11.27 -9.12
N CYS A 115 -1.51 11.96 -8.01
CA CYS A 115 -2.80 12.02 -7.34
C CYS A 115 -3.93 12.64 -8.21
N ASP A 116 -3.60 13.58 -9.08
CA ASP A 116 -4.58 14.36 -9.86
C ASP A 116 -5.14 13.62 -11.07
N ALA A 117 -4.65 12.40 -11.33
CA ALA A 117 -4.99 11.68 -12.55
C ALA A 117 -6.46 11.20 -12.56
N THR A 118 -7.12 11.04 -11.40
CA THR A 118 -8.56 10.73 -11.31
C THR A 118 -9.27 11.82 -10.51
N PRO A 119 -10.48 12.26 -10.93
CA PRO A 119 -11.29 13.16 -10.11
C PRO A 119 -11.49 12.62 -8.70
N GLU A 120 -11.33 13.47 -7.67
CA GLU A 120 -11.40 13.08 -6.26
C GLU A 120 -12.67 12.29 -5.91
N ALA A 121 -13.83 12.77 -6.37
CA ALA A 121 -15.11 12.08 -6.15
C ALA A 121 -15.18 10.66 -6.74
N ALA A 122 -14.47 10.39 -7.84
CA ALA A 122 -14.41 9.04 -8.40
C ALA A 122 -13.46 8.14 -7.58
N THR A 123 -12.35 8.70 -7.10
CA THR A 123 -11.43 8.01 -6.18
C THR A 123 -12.13 7.62 -4.87
N GLU A 124 -12.90 8.53 -4.26
CA GLU A 124 -13.69 8.26 -3.05
C GLU A 124 -14.72 7.15 -3.25
N ARG A 125 -15.48 7.20 -4.36
CA ARG A 125 -16.45 6.14 -4.68
C ARG A 125 -15.81 4.76 -4.83
N VAL A 126 -14.64 4.67 -5.45
CA VAL A 126 -13.91 3.40 -5.57
C VAL A 126 -13.44 2.95 -4.19
N ARG A 127 -12.85 3.83 -3.38
CA ARG A 127 -12.45 3.52 -2.01
C ARG A 127 -13.62 2.95 -1.20
N ASP A 128 -14.77 3.62 -1.24
CA ASP A 128 -15.96 3.23 -0.49
C ASP A 128 -16.51 1.88 -0.96
N ALA A 129 -16.53 1.63 -2.28
CA ALA A 129 -16.92 0.35 -2.83
C ALA A 129 -15.99 -0.79 -2.37
N LEU A 130 -14.68 -0.57 -2.41
CA LEU A 130 -13.70 -1.56 -1.93
C LEU A 130 -13.81 -1.77 -0.42
N ILE A 131 -14.06 -0.72 0.37
CA ILE A 131 -14.34 -0.85 1.81
C ILE A 131 -15.63 -1.64 2.04
N ALA A 132 -16.69 -1.42 1.26
CA ALA A 132 -17.93 -2.17 1.37
C ALA A 132 -17.72 -3.68 1.09
N MET A 133 -16.84 -4.02 0.15
CA MET A 133 -16.42 -5.41 -0.10
C MET A 133 -15.71 -6.06 1.09
N THR A 134 -15.27 -5.30 2.11
CA THR A 134 -14.65 -5.86 3.32
C THR A 134 -15.63 -6.13 4.46
N ARG A 135 -16.92 -5.95 4.21
CA ARG A 135 -17.97 -6.26 5.18
C ARG A 135 -18.42 -7.71 5.01
N PRO A 136 -18.82 -8.39 6.10
CA PRO A 136 -19.31 -9.74 6.01
C PRO A 136 -20.54 -9.79 5.08
N PRO A 137 -20.70 -10.87 4.29
CA PRO A 137 -21.93 -11.10 3.55
C PRO A 137 -23.09 -11.19 4.55
N HIS A 138 -24.18 -10.48 4.23
CA HIS A 138 -25.40 -10.47 5.03
C HIS A 138 -26.08 -11.84 5.10
#